data_AF-A0A7R9CGV1-F1
#
_entry.id   AF-A0A7R9CGV1-F1
#
_cell.length_a   1.000
_cell.length_b   1.000
_cell.length_c   1.000
_cell.angle_alpha   90.00
_cell.angle_beta   90.00
_cell.angle_gamma   90.00
#
_symmetry.space_group_name_H-M   'P 1'
#
loop_
_entity.id
_entity.type
_entity.pdbx_description
1 polymer ?
#
loop_
_entity_poly.entity_id
_entity_poly.type
_entity_poly.pdbx_seq_one_letter_code
_entity_poly.pdbx_strand_id
1 'polypeptide(L)'
;MLVGDAKREILEELKRKYSINISYDRCRLRKKSWKNPGKVYLDTQKFEDISLFANWEMFLQELPGPEPATSSIQLLLFVRQWCPSTLELKPFDEVLLDGTTISELKEKISALSGIPVENLELAKGQSSFPCDMSVLGIHTELDWAPQTLTVDSWPLNIYEDGHVILYR
;
A
#
# COMPACT_ATOMS: atom_id res chain seq x y z
N MET A 1 15.70 10.80 -18.14
CA MET A 1 14.43 11.39 -17.63
C MET A 1 14.22 10.87 -16.21
N LEU A 2 13.96 11.77 -15.26
CA LEU A 2 13.59 11.37 -13.90
C LEU A 2 12.10 11.05 -13.83
N VAL A 3 11.72 10.22 -12.86
CA VAL A 3 10.31 9.94 -12.55
C VAL A 3 9.56 11.24 -12.24
N GLY A 4 10.19 12.16 -11.49
CA GLY A 4 9.60 13.47 -11.18
C GLY A 4 9.37 14.36 -12.41
N ASP A 5 10.21 14.25 -13.45
CA ASP A 5 10.00 14.97 -14.72
C ASP A 5 8.75 14.43 -15.42
N ALA A 6 8.64 13.11 -15.56
CA ALA A 6 7.46 12.48 -16.17
C ALA A 6 6.19 12.78 -15.36
N LYS A 7 6.27 12.81 -14.02
CA LYS A 7 5.15 13.19 -13.16
C LYS A 7 4.66 14.61 -13.46
N ARG A 8 5.56 15.57 -13.64
CA ARG A 8 5.19 16.95 -14.04
C ARG A 8 4.50 16.98 -15.39
N GLU A 9 5.06 16.31 -16.39
CA GLU A 9 4.47 16.24 -17.74
C GLU A 9 3.05 15.65 -17.72
N ILE A 10 2.83 14.57 -16.95
CA ILE A 10 1.51 13.96 -16.78
C ILE A 10 0.52 14.96 -16.15
N LEU A 11 0.93 15.69 -15.10
CA LEU A 11 0.07 16.67 -14.45
C LEU A 11 -0.31 17.83 -15.38
N GLU A 12 0.64 18.32 -16.18
CA GLU A 12 0.38 19.34 -17.20
C GLU A 12 -0.61 18.85 -18.25
N GLU A 13 -0.46 17.60 -18.71
CA GLU A 13 -1.41 16.97 -19.64
C GLU A 13 -2.81 16.83 -19.04
N LEU A 14 -2.91 16.40 -17.78
CA LEU A 14 -4.18 16.25 -17.06
C LEU A 14 -4.89 17.59 -16.92
N LYS A 15 -4.16 18.65 -16.56
CA LYS A 15 -4.69 20.00 -16.47
C LYS A 15 -5.15 20.52 -17.82
N ARG A 16 -4.35 20.32 -18.87
CA ARG A 16 -4.62 20.82 -20.23
C ARG A 16 -5.82 20.13 -20.89
N LYS A 17 -5.92 18.81 -20.79
CA LYS A 17 -6.94 18.02 -21.50
C LYS A 17 -8.22 17.82 -20.71
N TYR A 18 -8.12 17.72 -19.39
CA TYR A 18 -9.23 17.30 -18.53
C TYR A 18 -9.57 18.31 -17.43
N SER A 19 -8.85 19.44 -17.34
CA SER A 19 -9.02 20.42 -16.25
C SER A 19 -8.83 19.84 -14.84
N ILE A 20 -8.10 18.73 -14.73
CA ILE A 20 -7.76 18.09 -13.45
C ILE A 20 -6.49 18.75 -12.92
N ASN A 21 -6.58 19.39 -11.75
CA ASN A 21 -5.47 20.13 -11.14
C ASN A 21 -5.05 19.48 -9.81
N ILE A 22 -4.12 18.53 -9.89
CA ILE A 22 -3.55 17.84 -8.72
C ILE A 22 -2.22 18.50 -8.37
N SER A 23 -1.98 18.76 -7.08
CA SER A 23 -0.72 19.34 -6.63
C SER A 23 0.42 18.33 -6.76
N TYR A 24 1.61 18.77 -7.17
CA TYR A 24 2.76 17.91 -7.43
C TYR A 24 3.19 17.09 -6.21
N ASP A 25 3.12 17.69 -5.02
CA ASP A 25 3.43 17.06 -3.73
C ASP A 25 2.37 16.05 -3.27
N ARG A 26 1.13 16.19 -3.76
CA ARG A 26 -0.02 15.33 -3.42
C ARG A 26 -0.28 14.25 -4.46
N CYS A 27 0.76 13.82 -5.17
CA CYS A 27 0.64 12.70 -6.10
C CYS A 27 1.95 11.94 -6.25
N ARG A 28 1.81 10.70 -6.69
CA ARG A 28 2.93 9.78 -6.92
C ARG A 28 2.72 8.94 -8.16
N LEU A 29 3.82 8.41 -8.67
CA LEU A 29 3.81 7.38 -9.70
C LEU A 29 4.07 6.02 -9.07
N ARG A 30 3.26 5.04 -9.42
CA ARG A 30 3.31 3.69 -8.83
C ARG A 30 3.20 2.64 -9.93
N LYS A 31 3.96 1.55 -9.78
CA LYS A 31 3.83 0.35 -10.61
C LYS A 31 2.42 -0.21 -10.46
N LYS A 32 1.87 -0.74 -11.54
CA LYS A 32 0.65 -1.55 -11.54
C LYS A 32 0.97 -2.93 -12.11
N SER A 33 0.51 -3.96 -11.41
CA SER A 33 0.60 -5.35 -11.84
C SER A 33 -0.82 -5.92 -11.86
N TRP A 34 -1.46 -5.92 -13.02
CA TRP A 34 -2.88 -6.30 -13.18
C TRP A 34 -3.81 -5.41 -12.33
N LYS A 35 -4.20 -5.85 -11.14
CA LYS A 35 -5.10 -5.16 -10.20
C LYS A 35 -4.32 -4.62 -9.00
N ASN A 36 -3.08 -5.08 -8.81
CA ASN A 36 -2.26 -4.76 -7.65
C ASN A 36 -1.50 -3.45 -7.88
N PRO A 37 -1.71 -2.44 -7.04
CA PRO A 37 -0.74 -1.36 -6.88
C PRO A 37 0.57 -1.96 -6.36
N GLY A 38 1.70 -1.65 -6.99
CA GLY A 38 3.01 -2.23 -6.67
C GLY A 38 3.98 -1.20 -6.09
N LYS A 39 5.24 -1.22 -6.50
CA LYS A 39 6.26 -0.28 -6.00
C LYS A 39 5.92 1.19 -6.26
N VAL A 40 6.12 2.05 -5.25
CA VAL A 40 6.13 3.52 -5.43
C VAL A 40 7.48 3.98 -5.98
N TYR A 41 7.45 4.85 -6.99
CA TYR A 41 8.66 5.40 -7.61
C TYR A 41 8.99 6.78 -7.04
N LEU A 42 10.22 6.96 -6.57
CA LEU A 42 10.69 8.24 -6.06
C LEU A 42 10.93 9.22 -7.21
N ASP A 43 10.63 10.50 -7.01
CA ASP A 43 10.81 11.54 -8.03
C ASP A 43 12.26 11.66 -8.53
N THR A 44 13.23 11.33 -7.67
CA THR A 44 14.68 11.35 -7.94
C THR A 44 15.17 10.12 -8.69
N GLN A 45 14.35 9.09 -8.83
CA GLN A 45 14.71 7.87 -9.54
C GLN A 45 14.75 8.12 -11.04
N LYS A 46 15.71 7.50 -11.73
CA LYS A 46 15.76 7.51 -13.19
C LYS A 46 15.01 6.30 -13.76
N PHE A 47 14.36 6.49 -14.90
CA PHE A 47 13.70 5.38 -15.59
C PHE A 47 14.66 4.29 -16.08
N GLU A 48 15.92 4.63 -16.36
CA GLU A 48 16.96 3.66 -16.76
C GLU A 48 17.30 2.65 -15.65
N ASP A 49 17.09 3.04 -14.38
CA ASP A 49 17.33 2.20 -13.21
C ASP A 49 16.10 1.36 -12.82
N ILE A 50 14.98 1.51 -13.54
CA ILE A 50 13.75 0.78 -13.30
C ILE A 50 13.67 -0.35 -14.34
N SER A 51 13.49 -1.60 -13.89
CA SER A 51 13.26 -2.73 -14.77
C SER A 51 11.87 -2.64 -15.43
N LEU A 52 11.81 -1.96 -16.57
CA LEU A 52 10.61 -1.84 -17.40
C LEU A 52 10.52 -3.05 -18.34
N PHE A 53 9.59 -3.96 -18.07
CA PHE A 53 9.28 -5.09 -18.95
C PHE A 53 8.15 -4.72 -19.93
N ALA A 54 7.96 -5.50 -20.99
CA ALA A 54 6.96 -5.19 -22.04
C ALA A 54 5.51 -5.07 -21.53
N ASN A 55 5.19 -5.70 -20.39
CA ASN A 55 3.90 -5.64 -19.71
C ASN A 55 3.88 -4.66 -18.52
N TRP A 56 4.85 -3.75 -18.45
CA TRP A 56 4.94 -2.80 -17.36
C TRP A 56 3.85 -1.74 -17.47
N GLU A 57 3.07 -1.60 -16.40
CA GLU A 57 2.08 -0.55 -16.25
C GLU A 57 2.46 0.37 -15.08
N MET A 58 2.18 1.66 -15.23
CA MET A 58 2.35 2.68 -14.19
C MET A 58 1.14 3.60 -14.20
N PHE A 59 0.76 4.11 -13.04
CA PHE A 59 -0.34 5.07 -12.91
C PHE A 59 0.01 6.18 -11.93
N LEU A 60 -0.62 7.33 -12.14
CA LEU A 60 -0.60 8.44 -11.20
C LEU A 60 -1.68 8.21 -10.14
N GLN A 61 -1.29 8.32 -8.87
CA GLN A 61 -2.21 8.27 -7.74
C GLN A 61 -2.21 9.63 -7.04
N GLU A 62 -3.40 10.21 -6.86
CA GLU A 62 -3.60 11.36 -5.98
C GLU A 62 -3.61 10.93 -4.52
N LEU A 63 -3.04 11.77 -3.66
CA LEU A 63 -2.88 11.52 -2.22
C LEU A 63 -3.65 12.56 -1.39
N PRO A 64 -4.14 12.17 -0.19
CA PRO A 64 -4.78 13.10 0.72
C PRO A 64 -3.80 14.16 1.26
N GLY A 65 -2.51 13.83 1.33
CA GLY A 65 -1.42 14.72 1.76
C GLY A 65 -0.15 14.50 0.94
N PRO A 66 0.99 15.06 1.38
CA PRO A 66 2.28 14.85 0.72
C PRO A 66 2.67 13.37 0.69
N GLU A 67 3.45 12.96 -0.32
CA GLU A 67 4.04 11.63 -0.39
C GLU A 67 4.91 11.34 0.85
N PRO A 68 4.58 10.30 1.67
CA PRO A 68 5.39 9.95 2.82
C PRO A 68 6.65 9.13 2.47
N ALA A 69 6.67 8.42 1.34
CA ALA A 69 7.81 7.59 0.95
C ALA A 69 9.02 8.46 0.55
N THR A 70 10.15 8.20 1.19
CA THR A 70 11.41 8.94 0.97
C THR A 70 12.55 8.04 0.50
N SER A 71 12.41 6.72 0.64
CA SER A 71 13.46 5.75 0.30
C SER A 71 12.88 4.51 -0.39
N SER A 72 13.66 3.93 -1.30
CA SER A 72 13.26 2.77 -2.10
C SER A 72 13.27 1.44 -1.36
N ILE A 73 13.75 1.43 -0.11
CA ILE A 73 13.77 0.26 0.79
C ILE A 73 12.57 0.23 1.74
N GLN A 74 11.85 1.35 1.86
CA GLN A 74 10.64 1.40 2.67
C GLN A 74 9.56 0.53 2.02
N LEU A 75 8.70 -0.04 2.85
CA LEU A 75 7.63 -0.93 2.44
C LEU A 75 6.29 -0.26 2.69
N LEU A 76 5.49 -0.12 1.64
CA LEU A 76 4.18 0.51 1.71
C LEU A 76 3.07 -0.54 1.59
N LEU A 77 2.32 -0.73 2.68
CA LEU A 77 1.26 -1.72 2.77
C LEU A 77 -0.11 -1.06 2.85
N PHE A 78 -1.11 -1.72 2.26
CA PHE A 78 -2.50 -1.38 2.51
C PHE A 78 -2.95 -2.07 3.78
N VAL A 79 -3.63 -1.34 4.66
CA VAL A 79 -4.27 -1.89 5.84
C VAL A 79 -5.76 -1.64 5.78
N ARG A 80 -6.55 -2.57 6.31
CA ARG A 80 -8.00 -2.46 6.31
C ARG A 80 -8.59 -3.05 7.58
N GLN A 81 -9.42 -2.26 8.28
CA GLN A 81 -10.05 -2.75 9.50
C GLN A 81 -11.22 -3.67 9.16
N TRP A 82 -11.23 -4.85 9.79
CA TRP A 82 -12.35 -5.76 9.85
C TRP A 82 -13.14 -5.52 11.13
N CYS A 83 -14.46 -5.35 11.02
CA CYS A 83 -15.37 -5.16 12.16
C CYS A 83 -16.32 -6.37 12.26
N PRO A 84 -15.95 -7.42 13.04
CA PRO A 84 -16.74 -8.66 13.12
C PRO A 84 -18.18 -8.45 13.60
N SER A 85 -18.42 -7.46 14.46
CA SER A 85 -19.74 -7.18 15.03
C SER A 85 -20.76 -6.62 14.03
N THR A 86 -20.29 -5.87 13.03
CA THR A 86 -21.14 -5.30 11.96
C THR A 86 -20.99 -6.05 10.64
N LEU A 87 -20.04 -6.97 10.54
CA LEU A 87 -19.64 -7.66 9.31
C LEU A 87 -19.19 -6.68 8.21
N GLU A 88 -18.49 -5.62 8.60
CA GLU A 88 -18.06 -4.54 7.71
C GLU A 88 -16.54 -4.45 7.60
N LEU A 89 -16.09 -4.06 6.41
CA LEU A 89 -14.72 -3.67 6.15
C LEU A 89 -14.64 -2.16 5.95
N LYS A 90 -13.85 -1.48 6.79
CA LYS A 90 -13.59 -0.05 6.65
C LYS A 90 -12.85 0.27 5.35
N PRO A 91 -12.75 1.55 4.94
CA PRO A 91 -11.89 1.96 3.83
C PRO A 91 -10.43 1.51 4.02
N PHE A 92 -9.67 1.51 2.92
CA PHE A 92 -8.23 1.24 2.97
C PHE A 92 -7.48 2.46 3.50
N ASP A 93 -6.51 2.17 4.36
CA ASP A 93 -5.44 3.09 4.71
C ASP A 93 -4.10 2.54 4.21
N GLU A 94 -3.08 3.38 4.16
CA GLU A 94 -1.72 2.99 3.83
C GLU A 94 -0.80 3.18 5.05
N VAL A 95 0.08 2.21 5.28
CA VAL A 95 1.14 2.28 6.28
C VAL A 95 2.49 2.15 5.59
N LEU A 96 3.38 3.10 5.88
CA LEU A 96 4.77 3.06 5.44
C LEU A 96 5.62 2.49 6.58
N LEU A 97 6.40 1.47 6.24
CA LEU A 97 7.35 0.81 7.14
C LEU A 97 8.77 1.12 6.69
N ASP A 98 9.61 1.52 7.64
CA ASP A 98 11.05 1.72 7.45
C ASP A 98 11.80 0.39 7.55
N GLY A 99 11.28 -0.56 8.33
CA GLY A 99 11.79 -1.91 8.48
C GLY A 99 10.80 -2.99 8.08
N THR A 100 11.16 -4.24 8.36
CA THR A 100 10.35 -5.44 8.07
C THR A 100 9.79 -6.08 9.34
N THR A 101 9.68 -5.34 10.45
CA THR A 101 9.24 -5.91 11.74
C THR A 101 7.73 -5.85 11.92
N ILE A 102 7.16 -6.87 12.57
CA ILE A 102 5.74 -6.88 12.91
C ILE A 102 5.41 -5.84 13.98
N SER A 103 6.34 -5.55 14.90
CA SER A 103 6.14 -4.55 15.95
C SER A 103 5.86 -3.18 15.33
N GLU A 104 6.69 -2.75 14.38
CA GLU A 104 6.52 -1.48 13.68
C GLU A 104 5.16 -1.43 12.97
N LEU A 105 4.78 -2.49 12.27
CA LEU A 105 3.47 -2.57 11.61
C LEU A 105 2.31 -2.42 12.61
N LYS A 106 2.36 -3.13 13.75
CA LYS A 106 1.33 -3.02 14.78
C LYS A 106 1.29 -1.63 15.41
N GLU A 107 2.44 -1.01 15.67
CA GLU A 107 2.51 0.35 16.21
C GLU A 107 1.87 1.37 15.26
N LYS A 108 2.16 1.28 13.95
CA LYS A 108 1.54 2.15 12.94
C LYS A 108 0.03 1.93 12.85
N ILE A 109 -0.44 0.68 12.84
CA ILE A 109 -1.88 0.36 12.83
C ILE A 109 -2.57 0.81 14.12
N SER A 110 -1.91 0.67 15.27
CA SER A 110 -2.43 1.11 16.57
C SER A 110 -2.63 2.63 16.58
N ALA A 111 -1.64 3.38 16.08
CA ALA A 111 -1.73 4.84 15.96
C ALA A 111 -2.86 5.30 15.02
N LEU A 112 -3.14 4.55 13.95
CA LEU A 112 -4.22 4.85 13.00
C LEU A 112 -5.61 4.50 13.56
N SER A 113 -5.74 3.34 14.21
CA SER A 113 -7.03 2.78 14.63
C SER A 113 -7.44 3.14 16.05
N GLY A 114 -6.49 3.51 16.91
CA GLY A 114 -6.67 3.69 18.35
C GLY A 114 -6.77 2.38 19.15
N ILE A 115 -6.60 1.23 18.51
CA ILE A 115 -6.60 -0.08 19.18
C ILE A 115 -5.22 -0.33 19.79
N PRO A 116 -5.11 -0.70 21.07
CA PRO A 116 -3.82 -1.04 21.68
C PRO A 116 -3.11 -2.19 20.96
N VAL A 117 -1.78 -2.12 20.87
CA VAL A 117 -0.94 -3.10 20.16
C VAL A 117 -1.17 -4.54 20.64
N GLU A 118 -1.40 -4.71 21.94
CA GLU A 118 -1.68 -6.00 22.58
C GLU A 118 -3.01 -6.63 22.14
N ASN A 119 -3.96 -5.81 21.69
CA ASN A 119 -5.28 -6.24 21.24
C ASN A 119 -5.36 -6.37 19.71
N LEU A 120 -4.32 -5.96 18.99
CA LEU A 120 -4.29 -6.02 17.53
C LEU A 120 -3.95 -7.42 17.03
N GLU A 121 -4.89 -7.98 16.27
CA GLU A 121 -4.68 -9.17 15.47
C GLU A 121 -4.55 -8.80 14.00
N LEU A 122 -3.54 -9.37 13.34
CA LEU A 122 -3.25 -9.12 11.92
C LEU A 122 -3.49 -10.39 11.12
N ALA A 123 -3.90 -10.22 9.86
CA ALA A 123 -3.99 -11.28 8.87
C ALA A 123 -3.60 -10.75 7.49
N LYS A 124 -2.96 -11.58 6.67
CA LYS A 124 -2.70 -11.24 5.25
C LYS A 124 -3.91 -11.57 4.39
N GLY A 125 -4.29 -10.63 3.52
CA GLY A 125 -5.25 -10.90 2.45
C GLY A 125 -4.73 -11.94 1.46
N GLN A 126 -5.54 -12.96 1.16
CA GLN A 126 -5.11 -14.10 0.34
C GLN A 126 -5.21 -13.86 -1.18
N SER A 127 -5.89 -12.80 -1.63
CA SER A 127 -6.10 -12.51 -3.04
C SER A 127 -5.45 -11.17 -3.48
N SER A 128 -5.42 -10.94 -4.79
CA SER A 128 -4.95 -9.66 -5.35
C SER A 128 -5.81 -8.51 -4.83
N PHE A 129 -5.23 -7.32 -4.72
CA PHE A 129 -5.94 -6.07 -4.44
C PHE A 129 -7.26 -5.99 -5.25
N PRO A 130 -8.38 -5.63 -4.61
CA PRO A 130 -8.54 -5.13 -3.25
C PRO A 130 -8.76 -6.24 -2.19
N CYS A 131 -8.29 -7.46 -2.44
CA CYS A 131 -8.56 -8.62 -1.60
C CYS A 131 -10.07 -8.93 -1.50
N ASP A 132 -10.73 -9.10 -2.65
CA ASP A 132 -12.15 -9.47 -2.71
C ASP A 132 -12.36 -10.85 -2.06
N MET A 133 -12.97 -10.87 -0.88
CA MET A 133 -13.36 -12.10 -0.18
C MET A 133 -14.71 -11.92 0.53
N SER A 134 -15.40 -13.03 0.79
CA SER A 134 -16.67 -13.01 1.53
C SER A 134 -16.43 -12.53 2.96
N VAL A 135 -17.22 -11.55 3.42
CA VAL A 135 -17.17 -11.05 4.81
C VAL A 135 -17.39 -12.16 5.84
N LEU A 136 -18.13 -13.21 5.46
CA LEU A 136 -18.36 -14.38 6.30
C LEU A 136 -17.10 -15.26 6.45
N GLY A 137 -16.23 -15.26 5.44
CA GLY A 137 -14.98 -16.03 5.42
C GLY A 137 -13.81 -15.31 6.10
N ILE A 138 -13.87 -13.98 6.24
CA ILE A 138 -12.76 -13.18 6.82
C ILE A 138 -12.34 -13.68 8.19
N HIS A 139 -13.30 -14.08 9.03
CA HIS A 139 -13.01 -14.54 10.37
C HIS A 139 -12.41 -15.95 10.41
N THR A 140 -12.78 -16.84 9.49
CA THR A 140 -12.48 -18.29 9.55
C THR A 140 -11.42 -18.76 8.57
N GLU A 141 -11.26 -18.09 7.44
CA GLU A 141 -10.36 -18.50 6.35
C GLU A 141 -8.98 -17.84 6.42
N LEU A 142 -8.86 -16.76 7.19
CA LEU A 142 -7.61 -16.05 7.37
C LEU A 142 -6.88 -16.49 8.64
N ASP A 143 -5.56 -16.52 8.54
CA ASP A 143 -4.68 -16.78 9.68
C ASP A 143 -4.48 -15.48 10.48
N TRP A 144 -5.28 -15.35 11.54
CA TRP A 144 -5.22 -14.22 12.47
C TRP A 144 -4.13 -14.46 13.51
N ALA A 145 -3.30 -13.44 13.76
CA ALA A 145 -2.17 -13.47 14.68
C ALA A 145 -1.01 -14.39 14.24
N PRO A 146 -0.31 -14.05 13.14
CA PRO A 146 0.88 -14.78 12.73
C PRO A 146 1.93 -14.76 13.86
N GLN A 147 2.48 -15.91 14.21
CA GLN A 147 3.55 -16.03 15.22
C GLN A 147 4.93 -15.59 14.67
N THR A 148 4.95 -14.67 13.72
CA THR A 148 6.19 -14.18 13.09
C THR A 148 6.70 -12.91 13.74
N LEU A 149 8.02 -12.74 13.68
CA LEU A 149 8.68 -11.51 14.13
C LEU A 149 8.82 -10.49 12.99
N THR A 150 8.80 -10.96 11.75
CA THR A 150 9.00 -10.15 10.54
C THR A 150 7.89 -10.36 9.52
N VAL A 151 7.67 -9.34 8.67
CA VAL A 151 6.63 -9.32 7.62
C VAL A 151 6.97 -10.20 6.41
N ASP A 152 8.25 -10.46 6.19
CA ASP A 152 8.79 -11.27 5.10
C ASP A 152 8.74 -12.78 5.40
N SER A 153 8.54 -13.16 6.67
CA SER A 153 8.41 -14.56 7.10
C SER A 153 6.99 -15.11 6.86
N TRP A 154 6.88 -16.43 6.64
CA TRP A 154 5.59 -17.12 6.60
C TRP A 154 4.89 -17.01 7.96
N PRO A 155 3.59 -16.63 8.02
CA PRO A 155 2.61 -16.71 6.94
C PRO A 155 2.41 -15.41 6.14
N LEU A 156 3.03 -14.30 6.53
CA LEU A 156 2.85 -13.03 5.81
C LEU A 156 3.61 -13.02 4.48
N ASN A 157 4.91 -13.34 4.42
CA ASN A 157 5.66 -13.44 3.14
C ASN A 157 5.41 -12.21 2.24
N ILE A 158 5.81 -11.04 2.74
CA ILE A 158 5.64 -9.74 2.07
C ILE A 158 7.03 -9.19 1.72
N TYR A 159 7.29 -9.05 0.44
CA TYR A 159 8.57 -8.54 -0.09
C TYR A 159 8.42 -7.27 -0.95
N GLU A 160 7.21 -6.95 -1.37
CA GLU A 160 6.92 -5.81 -2.24
C GLU A 160 5.77 -4.98 -1.69
N ASP A 161 5.67 -3.73 -2.16
CA ASP A 161 4.57 -2.84 -1.80
C ASP A 161 3.21 -3.37 -2.29
N GLY A 162 2.16 -2.93 -1.61
CA GLY A 162 0.78 -3.05 -2.10
C GLY A 162 0.06 -4.34 -1.73
N HIS A 163 0.66 -5.16 -0.86
CA HIS A 163 -0.08 -6.18 -0.15
C HIS A 163 -1.11 -5.57 0.80
N VAL A 164 -2.21 -6.30 1.01
CA VAL A 164 -3.30 -5.94 1.91
C VAL A 164 -3.17 -6.72 3.22
N ILE A 165 -3.12 -6.00 4.32
CA ILE A 165 -3.19 -6.52 5.69
C ILE A 165 -4.56 -6.17 6.27
N LEU A 166 -5.24 -7.18 6.80
CA LEU A 166 -6.46 -7.00 7.58
C LEU A 166 -6.08 -6.94 9.05
N TYR A 167 -6.75 -6.07 9.79
CA TYR A 167 -6.60 -5.97 11.25
C TYR A 167 -7.96 -5.86 11.92
N ARG A 168 -8.03 -6.25 13.20
CA ARG A 168 -9.23 -6.14 14.03
C ARG A 168 -8.86 -5.82 15.47
#